data_AF-A0A970S9U2-F1
#
_entry.id   AF-A0A970S9U2-F1
#
_cell.length_a   1.000
_cell.length_b   1.000
_cell.length_c   1.000
_cell.angle_alpha   90.00
_cell.angle_beta   90.00
_cell.angle_gamma   90.00
#
_symmetry.space_group_name_H-M   'P 1'
#
loop_
_entity.id
_entity.type
_entity.pdbx_description
1 polymer ?
#
loop_
_entity_poly.entity_id
_entity_poly.type
_entity_poly.pdbx_seq_one_letter_code
_entity_poly.pdbx_strand_id
1 'polypeptide(L)'
;MMRHRWQTLFIAVLLGIVSLQLNAHTHVAKTDETLQMLARYYYGTPDKDMVIRAANGFMHPDDGSLMNGEHVNVPGVIYHRAKAGEDWYGIAAQYLGTTRRGKFLAELNGSHPDSLLDAGRIIKVPYQLLYILAPNETLKSVAKMFLGPAFTEEWLQDYNLRRKKKYGAGDALLVPLLNIEFTPEAREAIDQKQDIEASEQDRLLQQEATQRIAKIRAAYESGKYIEAIAIAQQLLGTGRLANPQKVGIYRYLAFSYAAFDEMDMVRSALNEALKIQPGMELSPITTSPKILRIFQTLQQQQQHPSK
;
A
#
# COMPACT_ATOMS: atom_id res chain seq x y z
N MET A 1 -6.16 -24.88 54.08
CA MET A 1 -6.26 -25.24 52.65
C MET A 1 -6.33 -23.94 51.84
N MET A 2 -5.18 -23.37 51.53
CA MET A 2 -5.05 -22.09 50.81
C MET A 2 -5.08 -22.35 49.30
N ARG A 3 -6.07 -21.80 48.59
CA ARG A 3 -6.07 -21.72 47.12
C ARG A 3 -5.60 -20.32 46.71
N HIS A 4 -4.33 -20.24 46.29
CA HIS A 4 -3.75 -19.01 45.77
C HIS A 4 -4.42 -18.60 44.46
N ARG A 5 -5.01 -17.40 44.47
CA ARG A 5 -5.55 -16.70 43.29
C ARG A 5 -4.38 -16.20 42.47
N TRP A 6 -4.20 -16.70 41.25
CA TRP A 6 -3.26 -16.13 40.28
C TRP A 6 -3.89 -14.85 39.75
N GLN A 7 -3.37 -13.70 40.19
CA GLN A 7 -3.61 -12.43 39.52
C GLN A 7 -2.61 -12.35 38.36
N THR A 8 -3.07 -12.65 37.15
CA THR A 8 -2.32 -12.39 35.92
C THR A 8 -2.28 -10.89 35.69
N LEU A 9 -1.06 -10.33 35.78
CA LEU A 9 -0.75 -8.95 35.46
C LEU A 9 -0.83 -8.79 33.93
N PHE A 10 -1.91 -8.20 33.42
CA PHE A 10 -1.99 -7.73 32.05
C PHE A 10 -1.05 -6.53 31.87
N ILE A 11 0.15 -6.76 31.36
CA ILE A 11 0.96 -5.68 30.81
C ILE A 11 0.48 -5.46 29.38
N ALA A 12 -0.42 -4.48 29.23
CA ALA A 12 -0.75 -3.92 27.92
C ALA A 12 0.46 -3.14 27.39
N VAL A 13 1.37 -3.83 26.69
CA VAL A 13 2.36 -3.16 25.86
C VAL A 13 1.62 -2.64 24.63
N LEU A 14 1.31 -1.35 24.66
CA LEU A 14 0.84 -0.58 23.53
C LEU A 14 2.00 -0.44 22.53
N LEU A 15 2.30 -1.53 21.81
CA LEU A 15 3.20 -1.53 20.67
C LEU A 15 2.49 -0.81 19.54
N GLY A 16 2.97 0.40 19.23
CA GLY A 16 2.70 1.01 17.93
C GLY A 16 3.14 0.03 16.85
N ILE A 17 2.16 -0.60 16.20
CA ILE A 17 2.37 -1.50 15.08
C ILE A 17 2.84 -0.63 13.93
N VAL A 18 4.16 -0.49 13.77
CA VAL A 18 4.71 -0.12 12.46
C VAL A 18 4.49 -1.34 11.58
N SER A 19 3.37 -1.36 10.86
CA SER A 19 2.97 -2.42 9.94
C SER A 19 3.97 -2.54 8.79
N LEU A 20 5.05 -3.27 9.00
CA LEU A 20 5.82 -3.91 7.92
C LEU A 20 5.18 -5.28 7.58
N GLN A 21 3.86 -5.31 7.39
CA GLN A 21 3.16 -6.46 6.79
C GLN A 21 2.71 -6.08 5.38
N LEU A 22 3.65 -5.73 4.51
CA LEU A 22 3.33 -5.35 3.13
C LEU A 22 2.85 -6.53 2.26
N ASN A 23 2.91 -7.77 2.75
CA ASN A 23 2.73 -8.99 1.94
C ASN A 23 1.80 -10.03 2.59
N ALA A 24 0.70 -9.59 3.20
CA ALA A 24 -0.36 -10.48 3.63
C ALA A 24 -1.66 -10.10 2.92
N HIS A 25 -2.43 -11.09 2.49
CA HIS A 25 -3.79 -10.91 2.03
C HIS A 25 -4.74 -11.05 3.22
N THR A 26 -5.67 -10.12 3.38
CA THR A 26 -6.72 -10.26 4.41
C THR A 26 -7.89 -11.06 3.87
N HIS A 27 -8.04 -12.27 4.41
CA HIS A 27 -9.21 -13.11 4.19
C HIS A 27 -10.30 -12.76 5.21
N VAL A 28 -11.56 -12.77 4.80
CA VAL A 28 -12.71 -12.60 5.71
C VAL A 28 -13.38 -13.95 5.85
N ALA A 29 -13.23 -14.56 7.03
CA ALA A 29 -13.69 -15.91 7.29
C ALA A 29 -15.21 -16.02 7.20
N LYS A 30 -15.68 -17.12 6.60
CA LYS A 30 -17.08 -17.52 6.53
C LYS A 30 -17.39 -18.51 7.64
N THR A 31 -18.69 -18.76 7.81
CA THR A 31 -19.18 -19.77 8.75
C THR A 31 -18.57 -21.14 8.41
N ASP A 32 -18.14 -21.86 9.44
CA ASP A 32 -17.53 -23.20 9.39
C ASP A 32 -16.17 -23.31 8.70
N GLU A 33 -15.50 -22.19 8.40
CA GLU A 33 -14.12 -22.24 7.91
C GLU A 33 -13.11 -22.50 9.04
N THR A 34 -12.00 -23.15 8.67
CA THR A 34 -10.86 -23.38 9.56
C THR A 34 -9.56 -22.93 8.92
N LEU A 35 -8.52 -22.72 9.73
CA LEU A 35 -7.18 -22.41 9.25
C LEU A 35 -6.63 -23.46 8.27
N GLN A 36 -6.97 -24.74 8.45
CA GLN A 36 -6.55 -25.80 7.52
C GLN A 36 -7.27 -25.69 6.18
N MET A 37 -8.53 -25.26 6.16
CA MET A 37 -9.27 -24.98 4.92
C MET A 37 -8.64 -23.80 4.17
N LEU A 38 -8.34 -22.71 4.89
CA LEU A 38 -7.65 -21.55 4.33
C LEU A 38 -6.26 -21.96 3.80
N ALA A 39 -5.47 -22.71 4.57
CA ALA A 39 -4.15 -23.17 4.14
C ALA A 39 -4.22 -24.06 2.89
N ARG A 40 -5.21 -24.95 2.80
CA ARG A 40 -5.45 -25.75 1.59
C ARG A 40 -5.78 -24.87 0.39
N TYR A 41 -6.67 -23.88 0.55
CA TYR A 41 -7.07 -22.99 -0.53
C TYR A 41 -5.90 -22.10 -1.00
N TYR A 42 -5.27 -21.39 -0.06
CA TYR A 42 -4.23 -20.43 -0.37
C TYR A 42 -2.90 -21.09 -0.74
N TYR A 43 -2.51 -22.19 -0.10
CA TYR A 43 -1.17 -22.77 -0.29
C TYR A 43 -1.16 -24.19 -0.85
N GLY A 44 -2.32 -24.76 -1.15
CA GLY A 44 -2.47 -26.11 -1.69
C GLY A 44 -2.33 -27.24 -0.66
N THR A 45 -2.08 -26.92 0.63
CA THR A 45 -1.92 -27.94 1.68
C THR A 45 -2.47 -27.45 3.02
N PRO A 46 -3.20 -28.29 3.78
CA PRO A 46 -3.66 -27.95 5.13
C PRO A 46 -2.51 -27.78 6.13
N ASP A 47 -1.32 -28.35 5.88
CA ASP A 47 -0.18 -28.37 6.81
C ASP A 47 0.45 -26.99 7.07
N LYS A 48 0.01 -25.97 6.31
CA LYS A 48 0.46 -24.58 6.45
C LYS A 48 -0.48 -23.74 7.31
N ASP A 49 -1.45 -24.34 7.99
CA ASP A 49 -2.33 -23.65 8.94
C ASP A 49 -1.54 -22.94 10.05
N MET A 50 -0.45 -23.54 10.53
CA MET A 50 0.46 -22.96 11.52
C MET A 50 1.09 -21.64 11.05
N VAL A 51 1.36 -21.49 9.74
CA VAL A 51 1.87 -20.22 9.17
C VAL A 51 0.83 -19.13 9.33
N ILE A 52 -0.42 -19.42 8.97
CA ILE A 52 -1.53 -18.48 9.09
C ILE A 52 -1.75 -18.15 10.57
N ARG A 53 -1.75 -19.17 11.44
CA ARG A 53 -1.92 -19.00 12.88
C ARG A 53 -0.85 -18.08 13.47
N ALA A 54 0.42 -18.32 13.16
CA ALA A 54 1.54 -17.54 13.66
C ALA A 54 1.50 -16.09 13.15
N ALA A 55 1.12 -15.88 11.88
CA ALA A 55 0.98 -14.55 11.29
C ALA A 55 -0.15 -13.72 11.93
N ASN A 56 -1.15 -14.39 12.53
CA ASN A 56 -2.24 -13.80 13.30
C ASN A 56 -1.97 -13.86 14.82
N GLY A 57 -0.72 -14.04 15.24
CA GLY A 57 -0.32 -13.97 16.65
C GLY A 57 -0.91 -15.06 17.53
N PHE A 58 -1.28 -16.22 16.96
CA PHE A 58 -1.90 -17.34 17.66
C PHE A 58 -3.23 -17.01 18.35
N MET A 59 -3.97 -16.02 17.84
CA MET A 59 -5.27 -15.62 18.41
C MET A 59 -6.38 -16.65 18.17
N HIS A 60 -6.18 -17.58 17.22
CA HIS A 60 -7.18 -18.60 16.88
C HIS A 60 -7.14 -19.79 17.85
N PRO A 61 -8.28 -20.47 18.09
CA PRO A 61 -8.35 -21.68 18.90
C PRO A 61 -7.44 -22.81 18.40
N ASP A 62 -7.16 -23.78 19.28
CA ASP A 62 -6.25 -24.88 18.95
C ASP A 62 -6.74 -25.76 17.80
N ASP A 63 -8.07 -25.92 17.67
CA ASP A 63 -8.71 -26.64 16.58
C ASP A 63 -8.66 -25.88 15.23
N GLY A 64 -8.24 -24.60 15.23
CA GLY A 64 -8.14 -23.77 14.05
C GLY A 64 -9.47 -23.26 13.52
N SER A 65 -10.58 -23.37 14.27
CA SER A 65 -11.87 -22.80 13.91
C SER A 65 -11.82 -21.27 13.78
N LEU A 66 -12.57 -20.72 12.84
CA LEU A 66 -12.66 -19.28 12.58
C LEU A 66 -14.07 -18.75 12.87
N MET A 67 -14.14 -17.50 13.34
CA MET A 67 -15.42 -16.83 13.53
C MET A 67 -15.91 -16.21 12.21
N ASN A 68 -17.21 -16.27 11.97
CA ASN A 68 -17.80 -15.63 10.79
C ASN A 68 -17.54 -14.11 10.81
N GLY A 69 -16.95 -13.59 9.72
CA GLY A 69 -16.53 -12.19 9.58
C GLY A 69 -15.15 -11.87 10.16
N GLU A 70 -14.43 -12.85 10.71
CA GLU A 70 -13.08 -12.66 11.23
C GLU A 70 -12.09 -12.30 10.11
N HIS A 71 -11.26 -11.29 10.34
CA HIS A 71 -10.21 -10.89 9.41
C HIS A 71 -8.94 -11.68 9.71
N VAL A 72 -8.59 -12.59 8.81
CA VAL A 72 -7.42 -13.46 8.92
C VAL A 72 -6.34 -12.96 7.97
N ASN A 73 -5.16 -12.63 8.49
CA ASN A 73 -4.01 -12.31 7.67
C ASN A 73 -3.41 -13.60 7.10
N VAL A 74 -3.37 -13.70 5.77
CA VAL A 74 -2.82 -14.83 5.03
C VAL A 74 -1.51 -14.38 4.38
N PRO A 75 -0.33 -14.79 4.91
CA PRO A 75 0.97 -14.42 4.36
C PRO A 75 1.17 -14.84 2.91
N GLY A 76 1.89 -14.04 2.13
CA GLY A 76 2.31 -14.39 0.77
C GLY A 76 3.70 -13.83 0.44
N VAL A 77 4.28 -14.32 -0.65
CA VAL A 77 5.55 -13.80 -1.19
C VAL A 77 5.33 -12.62 -2.13
N ILE A 78 6.32 -11.72 -2.25
CA ILE A 78 6.37 -10.76 -3.36
C ILE A 78 7.12 -11.39 -4.52
N TYR A 79 6.64 -11.13 -5.73
CA TYR A 79 7.39 -11.38 -6.96
C TYR A 79 7.98 -10.06 -7.46
N HIS A 80 9.25 -9.82 -7.15
CA HIS A 80 9.96 -8.63 -7.58
C HIS A 80 10.66 -8.91 -8.92
N ARG A 81 10.39 -8.09 -9.94
CA ARG A 81 11.10 -8.17 -11.22
C ARG A 81 12.36 -7.31 -11.15
N ALA A 82 13.52 -7.95 -11.18
CA ALA A 82 14.82 -7.29 -11.11
C ALA A 82 14.99 -6.30 -12.27
N LYS A 83 15.55 -5.14 -11.99
CA LYS A 83 15.92 -4.10 -12.96
C LYS A 83 17.42 -4.18 -13.27
N ALA A 84 17.83 -3.56 -14.37
CA ALA A 84 19.24 -3.48 -14.73
C ALA A 84 20.04 -2.76 -13.62
N GLY A 85 21.12 -3.40 -13.16
CA GLY A 85 22.00 -2.86 -12.13
C GLY A 85 21.53 -3.07 -10.69
N GLU A 86 20.39 -3.72 -10.45
CA GLU A 86 20.01 -4.16 -9.10
C GLU A 86 20.85 -5.36 -8.65
N ASP A 87 21.05 -5.46 -7.34
CA ASP A 87 21.71 -6.59 -6.69
C ASP A 87 20.86 -7.11 -5.51
N TRP A 88 21.25 -8.27 -4.98
CA TRP A 88 20.56 -8.89 -3.85
C TRP A 88 20.52 -8.01 -2.59
N TYR A 89 21.55 -7.19 -2.39
CA TYR A 89 21.71 -6.36 -1.20
C TYR A 89 20.78 -5.14 -1.22
N GLY A 90 20.64 -4.49 -2.36
CA GLY A 90 19.71 -3.39 -2.60
C GLY A 90 18.26 -3.85 -2.47
N ILE A 91 17.93 -5.00 -3.08
CA ILE A 91 16.59 -5.60 -2.95
C ILE A 91 16.30 -5.96 -1.48
N ALA A 92 17.26 -6.55 -0.77
CA ALA A 92 17.10 -6.84 0.65
C ALA A 92 16.98 -5.57 1.52
N ALA A 93 17.68 -4.48 1.18
CA ALA A 93 17.50 -3.21 1.86
C ALA A 93 16.08 -2.68 1.69
N GLN A 94 15.54 -2.74 0.47
CA GLN A 94 14.21 -2.27 0.14
C GLN A 94 13.12 -3.09 0.85
N TYR A 95 13.17 -4.42 0.75
CA TYR A 95 12.06 -5.26 1.22
C TYR A 95 12.27 -5.91 2.59
N LEU A 96 13.52 -6.19 2.94
CA LEU A 96 13.87 -6.88 4.20
C LEU A 96 14.46 -5.91 5.24
N GLY A 97 14.48 -4.62 4.92
CA GLY A 97 14.87 -3.50 5.78
C GLY A 97 16.38 -3.34 6.00
N THR A 98 17.22 -4.17 5.36
CA THR A 98 18.68 -4.09 5.51
C THR A 98 19.44 -4.82 4.40
N THR A 99 20.53 -4.22 3.93
CA THR A 99 21.45 -4.86 2.97
C THR A 99 22.05 -6.16 3.52
N ARG A 100 22.20 -6.28 4.83
CA ARG A 100 22.79 -7.46 5.49
C ARG A 100 22.00 -8.75 5.22
N ARG A 101 20.76 -8.64 4.74
CA ARG A 101 19.94 -9.79 4.36
C ARG A 101 20.09 -10.24 2.90
N GLY A 102 20.91 -9.54 2.10
CA GLY A 102 21.12 -9.84 0.68
C GLY A 102 21.56 -11.27 0.41
N LYS A 103 22.54 -11.78 1.17
CA LYS A 103 22.99 -13.17 1.00
C LYS A 103 21.89 -14.21 1.20
N PHE A 104 21.03 -14.00 2.20
CA PHE A 104 19.95 -14.93 2.50
C PHE A 104 18.85 -14.83 1.45
N LEU A 105 18.58 -13.63 0.92
CA LEU A 105 17.65 -13.47 -0.18
C LEU A 105 18.12 -14.23 -1.43
N ALA A 106 19.42 -14.17 -1.75
CA ALA A 106 20.01 -14.95 -2.83
C ALA A 106 19.86 -16.46 -2.60
N GLU A 107 20.26 -16.94 -1.41
CA GLU A 107 20.17 -18.36 -1.03
C GLU A 107 18.74 -18.89 -1.07
N LEU A 108 17.77 -18.15 -0.55
CA LEU A 108 16.34 -18.49 -0.61
C LEU A 108 15.85 -18.63 -2.07
N ASN A 109 16.42 -17.86 -2.98
CA ASN A 109 16.15 -17.93 -4.42
C ASN A 109 17.10 -18.88 -5.17
N GLY A 110 17.78 -19.78 -4.46
CA GLY A 110 18.67 -20.80 -5.04
C GLY A 110 19.88 -20.20 -5.77
N SER A 111 20.35 -19.02 -5.37
CA SER A 111 21.43 -18.27 -6.02
C SER A 111 22.56 -17.93 -5.05
N HIS A 112 23.74 -17.64 -5.60
CA HIS A 112 24.86 -17.15 -4.80
C HIS A 112 24.73 -15.63 -4.60
N PRO A 113 25.10 -15.05 -3.43
CA PRO A 113 25.06 -13.60 -3.17
C PRO A 113 25.78 -12.74 -4.21
N ASP A 114 26.85 -13.28 -4.79
CA ASP A 114 27.68 -12.56 -5.77
C ASP A 114 27.25 -12.81 -7.22
N SER A 115 26.20 -13.60 -7.44
CA SER A 115 25.63 -13.79 -8.77
C SER A 115 24.94 -12.52 -9.24
N LEU A 116 25.27 -12.07 -10.45
CA LEU A 116 24.59 -10.95 -11.10
C LEU A 116 23.11 -11.26 -11.30
N LEU A 117 22.28 -10.23 -11.17
CA LEU A 117 20.86 -10.30 -11.47
C LEU A 117 20.60 -9.87 -12.91
N ASP A 118 20.07 -10.79 -13.70
CA ASP A 118 19.58 -10.45 -15.04
C ASP A 118 18.35 -9.54 -14.92
N ALA A 119 18.33 -8.46 -15.70
CA ALA A 119 17.16 -7.61 -15.81
C ALA A 119 15.96 -8.44 -16.27
N GLY A 120 14.82 -8.28 -15.60
CA GLY A 120 13.61 -9.02 -15.85
C GLY A 120 13.46 -10.32 -15.05
N ARG A 121 14.52 -10.80 -14.37
CA ARG A 121 14.44 -11.99 -13.51
C ARG A 121 13.44 -11.78 -12.37
N ILE A 122 12.62 -12.78 -12.10
CA ILE A 122 11.69 -12.76 -10.97
C ILE A 122 12.42 -13.25 -9.71
N ILE A 123 12.43 -12.40 -8.70
CA ILE A 123 12.99 -12.64 -7.37
C ILE A 123 11.82 -12.78 -6.41
N LYS A 124 11.74 -13.93 -5.73
CA LYS A 124 10.76 -14.15 -4.67
C LYS A 124 11.30 -13.50 -3.41
N VAL A 125 10.56 -12.55 -2.87
CA VAL A 125 10.88 -11.91 -1.59
C VAL A 125 10.08 -12.62 -0.50
N PRO A 126 10.73 -13.16 0.54
CA PRO A 126 10.04 -13.90 1.58
C PRO A 126 9.16 -13.00 2.44
N TYR A 127 8.08 -13.58 2.98
CA TYR A 127 7.33 -12.95 4.05
C TYR A 127 8.14 -13.03 5.36
N GLN A 128 8.23 -11.91 6.06
CA GLN A 128 8.97 -11.80 7.32
C GLN A 128 8.07 -12.12 8.50
N LEU A 129 7.89 -13.41 8.81
CA LEU A 129 7.07 -13.81 9.95
C LEU A 129 7.76 -13.43 11.26
N LEU A 130 7.12 -12.58 12.05
CA LEU A 130 7.52 -12.31 13.43
C LEU A 130 7.00 -13.45 14.32
N TYR A 131 7.91 -14.31 14.75
CA TYR A 131 7.60 -15.48 15.57
C TYR A 131 8.17 -15.30 16.99
N ILE A 132 7.39 -15.66 18.01
CA ILE A 132 7.82 -15.63 19.42
C ILE A 132 8.04 -17.07 19.86
N LEU A 133 9.24 -17.40 20.34
CA LEU A 133 9.55 -18.76 20.80
C LEU A 133 8.66 -19.16 21.97
N ALA A 134 7.99 -20.30 21.83
CA ALA A 134 7.25 -20.93 22.91
C ALA A 134 8.21 -21.62 23.92
N PRO A 135 7.72 -22.00 25.10
CA PRO A 135 8.49 -22.83 26.02
C PRO A 135 8.98 -24.11 25.33
N ASN A 136 10.26 -24.45 25.55
CA ASN A 136 10.93 -25.62 24.99
C ASN A 136 11.16 -25.62 23.46
N GLU A 137 10.84 -24.52 22.77
CA GLU A 137 11.22 -24.38 21.36
C GLU A 137 12.68 -23.94 21.20
N THR A 138 13.29 -24.38 20.11
CA THR A 138 14.66 -24.01 19.71
C THR A 138 14.64 -23.36 18.33
N LEU A 139 15.70 -22.63 17.97
CA LEU A 139 15.86 -22.16 16.60
C LEU A 139 15.83 -23.31 15.58
N LYS A 140 16.43 -24.46 15.92
CA LYS A 140 16.41 -25.66 15.10
C LYS A 140 14.99 -26.16 14.83
N SER A 141 14.14 -26.25 15.86
CA SER A 141 12.74 -26.68 15.66
C SER A 141 11.96 -25.69 14.81
N VAL A 142 12.15 -24.39 15.01
CA VAL A 142 11.46 -23.34 14.25
C VAL A 142 11.93 -23.30 12.79
N ALA A 143 13.24 -23.36 12.54
CA ALA A 143 13.79 -23.44 11.19
C ALA A 143 13.24 -24.66 10.44
N LYS A 144 13.25 -25.84 11.09
CA LYS A 144 12.68 -27.07 10.51
C LYS A 144 11.18 -26.93 10.23
N MET A 145 10.41 -26.36 11.16
CA MET A 145 8.96 -26.21 11.04
C MET A 145 8.57 -25.30 9.87
N PHE A 146 9.22 -24.15 9.74
CA PHE A 146 8.79 -23.12 8.81
C PHE A 146 9.58 -23.07 7.50
N LEU A 147 10.89 -23.33 7.54
CA LEU A 147 11.76 -23.22 6.36
C LEU A 147 12.08 -24.59 5.76
N GLY A 148 11.96 -25.66 6.56
CA GLY A 148 12.27 -27.03 6.17
C GLY A 148 13.70 -27.45 6.54
N PRO A 149 14.07 -28.70 6.22
CA PRO A 149 15.29 -29.33 6.75
C PRO A 149 16.60 -28.78 6.16
N ALA A 150 16.55 -28.02 5.07
CA ALA A 150 17.73 -27.43 4.44
C ALA A 150 18.31 -26.24 5.23
N PHE A 151 17.53 -25.64 6.13
CA PHE A 151 17.93 -24.45 6.88
C PHE A 151 18.30 -24.81 8.32
N THR A 152 19.50 -24.40 8.74
CA THR A 152 20.03 -24.70 10.07
C THR A 152 19.65 -23.64 11.10
N GLU A 153 19.93 -23.91 12.38
CA GLU A 153 19.74 -22.93 13.44
C GLU A 153 20.68 -21.72 13.30
N GLU A 154 21.91 -21.94 12.85
CA GLU A 154 22.90 -20.90 12.58
C GLU A 154 22.43 -20.00 11.44
N TRP A 155 21.84 -20.58 10.39
CA TRP A 155 21.29 -19.82 9.28
C TRP A 155 20.20 -18.85 9.75
N LEU A 156 19.23 -19.35 10.53
CA LEU A 156 18.14 -18.54 11.07
C LEU A 156 18.63 -17.51 12.10
N GLN A 157 19.63 -17.87 12.90
CA GLN A 157 20.30 -16.94 13.83
C GLN A 157 20.97 -15.79 13.09
N ASP A 158 21.75 -16.10 12.06
CA ASP A 158 22.46 -15.12 11.25
C ASP A 158 21.48 -14.21 10.51
N TYR A 159 20.37 -14.75 9.99
CA TYR A 159 19.29 -13.97 9.36
C TYR A 159 18.70 -12.90 10.29
N ASN A 160 18.61 -13.25 11.57
CA ASN A 160 18.10 -12.38 12.63
C ASN A 160 19.12 -11.33 13.08
N LEU A 161 20.36 -11.39 12.60
CA LEU A 161 21.43 -10.42 12.85
C LEU A 161 21.74 -10.20 14.34
N ARG A 162 21.36 -11.15 15.21
CA ARG A 162 21.54 -11.06 16.66
C ARG A 162 22.68 -11.96 17.13
N ARG A 163 23.60 -11.36 17.89
CA ARG A 163 24.73 -12.04 18.54
C ARG A 163 24.43 -12.43 19.98
N LYS A 164 23.25 -13.01 20.26
CA LYS A 164 22.98 -13.62 21.57
C LYS A 164 23.55 -15.04 21.58
N LYS A 165 24.10 -15.48 22.72
CA LYS A 165 24.64 -16.84 22.89
C LYS A 165 23.56 -17.93 22.85
N LYS A 166 22.32 -17.60 23.26
CA LYS A 166 21.17 -18.53 23.29
C LYS A 166 19.88 -17.76 23.01
N TYR A 167 18.96 -18.41 22.29
CA TYR A 167 17.57 -18.00 22.15
C TYR A 167 16.73 -18.82 23.14
N GLY A 168 15.71 -18.20 23.73
CA GLY A 168 14.81 -18.87 24.66
C GLY A 168 13.36 -18.41 24.50
N ALA A 169 12.48 -18.99 25.31
CA ALA A 169 11.07 -18.65 25.33
C ALA A 169 10.86 -17.12 25.46
N GLY A 170 9.96 -16.58 24.65
CA GLY A 170 9.67 -15.14 24.59
C GLY A 170 10.62 -14.32 23.70
N ASP A 171 11.73 -14.88 23.22
CA ASP A 171 12.53 -14.19 22.21
C ASP A 171 11.75 -14.13 20.88
N ALA A 172 11.60 -12.92 20.35
CA ALA A 172 11.04 -12.69 19.02
C ALA A 172 12.10 -12.85 17.93
N LEU A 173 11.76 -13.53 16.85
CA LEU A 173 12.60 -13.77 15.67
C LEU A 173 11.83 -13.54 14.38
N LEU A 174 12.54 -13.19 13.32
CA LEU A 174 12.04 -13.12 11.96
C LEU A 174 12.33 -14.45 11.26
N VAL A 175 11.29 -15.05 10.69
CA VAL A 175 11.37 -16.25 9.86
C VAL A 175 11.03 -15.88 8.41
N PRO A 176 11.96 -16.00 7.46
CA PRO A 176 11.72 -15.62 6.06
C PRO A 176 11.02 -16.75 5.28
N LEU A 177 9.70 -16.67 5.17
CA LEU A 177 8.89 -17.69 4.50
C LEU A 177 8.86 -17.46 2.98
N LEU A 178 9.47 -18.37 2.23
CA LEU A 178 9.36 -18.42 0.76
C LEU A 178 8.41 -19.51 0.26
N ASN A 179 8.20 -20.54 1.07
CA ASN A 179 7.38 -21.72 0.79
C ASN A 179 5.88 -21.46 1.00
N ILE A 180 5.41 -20.22 0.85
CA ILE A 180 4.03 -19.78 1.09
C ILE A 180 3.45 -19.09 -0.14
N GLU A 181 3.83 -19.60 -1.32
CA GLU A 181 3.28 -19.15 -2.58
C GLU A 181 1.79 -19.48 -2.66
N PHE A 182 1.01 -18.53 -3.17
CA PHE A 182 -0.40 -18.77 -3.38
C PHE A 182 -0.63 -19.76 -4.52
N THR A 183 -1.69 -20.55 -4.40
CA THR A 183 -2.21 -21.33 -5.53
C THR A 183 -2.59 -20.38 -6.67
N PRO A 184 -2.54 -20.82 -7.95
CA PRO A 184 -2.96 -20.00 -9.06
C PRO A 184 -4.39 -19.45 -8.88
N GLU A 185 -5.30 -20.30 -8.41
CA GLU A 185 -6.70 -19.93 -8.12
C GLU A 185 -6.79 -18.81 -7.06
N ALA A 186 -6.12 -18.97 -5.92
CA ALA A 186 -6.14 -17.96 -4.88
C ALA A 186 -5.47 -16.66 -5.35
N ARG A 187 -4.39 -16.77 -6.14
CA ARG A 187 -3.70 -15.61 -6.70
C ARG A 187 -4.59 -14.81 -7.63
N GLU A 188 -5.26 -15.48 -8.57
CA GLU A 188 -6.20 -14.83 -9.50
C GLU A 188 -7.35 -14.14 -8.76
N ALA A 189 -7.91 -14.79 -7.73
CA ALA A 189 -8.97 -14.19 -6.92
C ALA A 189 -8.51 -12.93 -6.15
N ILE A 190 -7.29 -12.95 -5.61
CA ILE A 190 -6.68 -11.80 -4.94
C ILE A 190 -6.47 -10.65 -5.92
N ASP A 191 -5.85 -10.92 -7.06
CA ASP A 191 -5.53 -9.91 -8.07
C ASP A 191 -6.82 -9.26 -8.60
N GLN A 192 -7.86 -10.05 -8.90
CA GLN A 192 -9.17 -9.54 -9.30
C GLN A 192 -9.82 -8.65 -8.24
N LYS A 193 -9.76 -9.06 -6.96
CA LYS A 193 -10.32 -8.27 -5.86
C LYS A 193 -9.58 -6.94 -5.70
N GLN A 194 -8.25 -6.95 -5.80
CA GLN A 194 -7.43 -5.73 -5.74
C GLN A 194 -7.74 -4.76 -6.89
N ASP A 195 -7.94 -5.28 -8.11
CA ASP A 195 -8.32 -4.46 -9.27
C ASP A 195 -9.70 -3.82 -9.09
N ILE A 196 -10.67 -4.56 -8.54
CA ILE A 196 -12.01 -4.04 -8.22
C ILE A 196 -11.91 -2.96 -7.14
N GLU A 197 -11.18 -3.20 -6.05
CA GLU A 197 -11.00 -2.23 -4.96
C GLU A 197 -10.30 -0.95 -5.44
N ALA A 198 -9.25 -1.09 -6.27
CA ALA A 198 -8.57 0.06 -6.86
C ALA A 198 -9.50 0.88 -7.77
N SER A 199 -10.30 0.20 -8.60
CA SER A 199 -11.31 0.84 -9.46
C SER A 199 -12.39 1.56 -8.66
N GLU A 200 -12.88 0.95 -7.58
CA GLU A 200 -13.86 1.54 -6.67
C GLU A 200 -13.29 2.76 -5.94
N GLN A 201 -12.06 2.67 -5.43
CA GLN A 201 -11.36 3.79 -4.81
C GLN A 201 -11.21 4.97 -5.78
N ASP A 202 -10.78 4.71 -7.02
CA ASP A 202 -10.68 5.72 -8.06
C ASP A 202 -12.07 6.31 -8.38
N ARG A 203 -13.12 5.50 -8.44
CA ARG A 203 -14.51 5.95 -8.63
C ARG A 203 -14.97 6.88 -7.51
N LEU A 204 -14.70 6.53 -6.25
CA LEU A 204 -15.05 7.35 -5.08
C LEU A 204 -14.30 8.70 -5.09
N LEU A 205 -13.01 8.69 -5.42
CA LEU A 205 -12.22 9.92 -5.59
C LEU A 205 -12.78 10.80 -6.71
N GLN A 206 -13.21 10.21 -7.83
CA GLN A 206 -13.87 10.95 -8.91
C GLN A 206 -15.24 11.52 -8.49
N GLN A 207 -16.02 10.78 -7.71
CA GLN A 207 -17.30 11.25 -7.18
C GLN A 207 -17.11 12.41 -6.21
N GLU A 208 -16.15 12.30 -5.28
CA GLU A 208 -15.81 13.38 -4.35
C GLU A 208 -15.34 14.63 -5.10
N ALA A 209 -14.45 14.48 -6.07
CA ALA A 209 -14.01 15.57 -6.93
C ALA A 209 -15.19 16.25 -7.64
N THR A 210 -16.12 15.47 -8.19
CA THR A 210 -17.32 15.98 -8.86
C THR A 210 -18.22 16.77 -7.89
N GLN A 211 -18.46 16.25 -6.67
CA GLN A 211 -19.23 16.96 -5.66
C GLN A 211 -18.57 18.27 -5.23
N ARG A 212 -17.24 18.27 -5.05
CA ARG A 212 -16.50 19.49 -4.69
C ARG A 212 -16.51 20.52 -5.82
N ILE A 213 -16.43 20.09 -7.08
CA ILE A 213 -16.61 20.99 -8.24
C ILE A 213 -18.00 21.61 -8.28
N ALA A 214 -19.04 20.83 -7.96
CA ALA A 214 -20.39 21.36 -7.83
C ALA A 214 -20.50 22.42 -6.72
N LYS A 215 -19.83 22.20 -5.58
CA LYS A 215 -19.75 23.20 -4.49
C LYS A 215 -19.02 24.48 -4.91
N ILE A 216 -17.91 24.37 -5.66
CA ILE A 216 -17.19 25.54 -6.21
C ILE A 216 -18.13 26.35 -7.10
N ARG A 217 -18.85 25.68 -8.01
CA ARG A 217 -19.85 26.33 -8.89
C ARG A 217 -20.93 27.03 -8.07
N ALA A 218 -21.55 26.33 -7.12
CA ALA A 218 -22.63 26.88 -6.30
C ALA A 218 -22.15 28.08 -5.46
N ALA A 219 -20.95 28.01 -4.89
CA ALA A 219 -20.35 29.11 -4.16
C ALA A 219 -20.12 30.33 -5.07
N TYR A 220 -19.58 30.13 -6.27
CA TYR A 220 -19.41 31.19 -7.26
C TYR A 220 -20.76 31.82 -7.66
N GLU A 221 -21.76 31.00 -8.01
CA GLU A 221 -23.10 31.45 -8.41
C GLU A 221 -23.83 32.19 -7.28
N SER A 222 -23.53 31.85 -6.02
CA SER A 222 -24.06 32.53 -4.83
C SER A 222 -23.27 33.76 -4.40
N GLY A 223 -22.24 34.17 -5.15
CA GLY A 223 -21.37 35.31 -4.82
C GLY A 223 -20.35 35.04 -3.70
N LYS A 224 -20.21 33.79 -3.24
CA LYS A 224 -19.26 33.38 -2.20
C LYS A 224 -17.88 33.07 -2.80
N TYR A 225 -17.26 34.08 -3.40
CA TYR A 225 -16.03 33.91 -4.18
C TYR A 225 -14.82 33.42 -3.36
N ILE A 226 -14.68 33.84 -2.11
CA ILE A 226 -13.59 33.37 -1.21
C ILE A 226 -13.73 31.86 -0.95
N GLU A 227 -14.95 31.40 -0.69
CA GLU A 227 -15.24 29.97 -0.48
C GLU A 227 -14.95 29.15 -1.75
N ALA A 228 -15.36 29.67 -2.92
CA ALA A 228 -15.08 29.04 -4.21
C ALA A 228 -13.56 28.89 -4.46
N ILE A 229 -12.77 29.93 -4.17
CA ILE A 229 -11.30 29.92 -4.30
C ILE A 229 -10.68 28.89 -3.35
N ALA A 230 -11.08 28.89 -2.08
CA ALA A 230 -10.52 27.99 -1.07
C ALA A 230 -10.76 26.51 -1.44
N ILE A 231 -12.00 26.15 -1.79
CA ILE A 231 -12.34 24.77 -2.17
C ILE A 231 -11.58 24.35 -3.44
N ALA A 232 -11.46 25.25 -4.42
CA ALA A 232 -10.78 25.01 -5.68
C ALA A 232 -9.27 24.78 -5.52
N GLN A 233 -8.57 25.64 -4.78
CA GLN A 233 -7.14 25.48 -4.50
C GLN A 233 -6.86 24.20 -3.72
N GLN A 234 -7.67 23.91 -2.70
CA GLN A 234 -7.55 22.66 -1.95
C GLN A 234 -7.73 21.45 -2.86
N LEU A 235 -8.73 21.45 -3.75
CA LEU A 235 -9.00 20.32 -4.65
C LEU A 235 -7.88 20.11 -5.68
N LEU A 236 -7.29 21.18 -6.20
CA LEU A 236 -6.13 21.11 -7.10
C LEU A 236 -4.87 20.57 -6.38
N GLY A 237 -4.72 20.86 -5.08
CA GLY A 237 -3.59 20.40 -4.28
C GLY A 237 -3.68 18.95 -3.79
N THR A 238 -4.89 18.39 -3.67
CA THR A 238 -5.09 17.06 -3.03
C THR A 238 -5.48 15.93 -3.99
N GLY A 239 -5.80 16.21 -5.27
CA GLY A 239 -6.63 15.30 -6.07
C GLY A 239 -6.00 14.68 -7.31
N ARG A 240 -6.33 13.40 -7.56
CA ARG A 240 -6.27 12.74 -8.89
C ARG A 240 -7.45 13.25 -9.74
N LEU A 241 -7.29 14.41 -10.37
CA LEU A 241 -8.34 15.06 -11.18
C LEU A 241 -8.20 14.74 -12.67
N ALA A 242 -9.33 14.46 -13.33
CA ALA A 242 -9.39 14.38 -14.78
C ALA A 242 -9.12 15.75 -15.42
N ASN A 243 -8.53 15.77 -16.62
CA ASN A 243 -8.21 17.02 -17.32
C ASN A 243 -9.43 17.96 -17.48
N PRO A 244 -10.64 17.49 -17.87
CA PRO A 244 -11.82 18.35 -17.94
C PRO A 244 -12.23 18.96 -16.59
N GLN A 245 -12.05 18.22 -15.48
CA GLN A 245 -12.33 18.71 -14.13
C GLN A 245 -11.36 19.84 -13.75
N LYS A 246 -10.06 19.67 -14.02
CA LYS A 246 -9.04 20.70 -13.79
C LYS A 246 -9.35 21.99 -14.55
N VAL A 247 -9.70 21.87 -15.84
CA VAL A 247 -10.09 23.02 -16.67
C VAL A 247 -11.31 23.73 -16.07
N GLY A 248 -12.32 22.97 -15.62
CA GLY A 248 -13.49 23.52 -14.95
C GLY A 248 -13.13 24.27 -13.66
N ILE A 249 -12.26 23.72 -12.82
CA ILE A 249 -11.82 24.34 -11.56
C ILE A 249 -11.04 25.63 -11.83
N TYR A 250 -10.07 25.60 -12.75
CA TYR A 250 -9.30 26.79 -13.13
C TYR A 250 -10.20 27.90 -13.70
N ARG A 251 -11.24 27.53 -14.44
CA ARG A 251 -12.24 28.49 -14.92
C ARG A 251 -12.96 29.20 -13.77
N TYR A 252 -13.46 28.45 -12.77
CA TYR A 252 -14.13 29.06 -11.61
C TYR A 252 -13.17 29.84 -10.72
N LEU A 253 -11.89 29.45 -10.62
CA LEU A 253 -10.85 30.24 -9.96
C LEU A 253 -10.66 31.58 -10.66
N ALA A 254 -10.47 31.57 -11.98
CA ALA A 254 -10.33 32.79 -12.77
C ALA A 254 -11.55 33.72 -12.60
N PHE A 255 -12.76 33.17 -12.62
CA PHE A 255 -13.97 33.96 -12.43
C PHE A 255 -14.09 34.53 -11.03
N SER A 256 -13.70 33.77 -10.01
CA SER A 256 -13.75 34.20 -8.61
C SER A 256 -12.68 35.26 -8.29
N TYR A 257 -11.45 35.13 -8.83
CA TYR A 257 -10.42 36.17 -8.68
C TYR A 257 -10.80 37.49 -9.35
N ALA A 258 -11.48 37.43 -10.50
CA ALA A 258 -11.93 38.62 -11.19
C ALA A 258 -12.93 39.46 -10.36
N ALA A 259 -13.68 38.83 -9.45
CA ALA A 259 -14.56 39.54 -8.52
C ALA A 259 -13.80 40.44 -7.53
N PHE A 260 -12.50 40.19 -7.34
CA PHE A 260 -11.59 40.98 -6.49
C PHE A 260 -10.62 41.86 -7.31
N ASP A 261 -10.80 41.95 -8.63
CA ASP A 261 -9.88 42.65 -9.56
C ASP A 261 -8.43 42.11 -9.56
N GLU A 262 -8.22 40.87 -9.09
CA GLU A 262 -6.92 40.18 -9.01
C GLU A 262 -6.49 39.60 -10.36
N MET A 263 -6.21 40.47 -11.34
CA MET A 263 -6.04 40.09 -12.75
C MET A 263 -4.83 39.20 -13.04
N ASP A 264 -3.78 39.25 -12.22
CA ASP A 264 -2.63 38.36 -12.35
C ASP A 264 -3.00 36.91 -12.00
N MET A 265 -3.84 36.74 -10.97
CA MET A 265 -4.36 35.43 -10.58
C MET A 265 -5.38 34.89 -11.61
N VAL A 266 -6.19 35.78 -12.20
CA VAL A 266 -7.07 35.44 -13.34
C VAL A 266 -6.24 34.90 -14.50
N ARG A 267 -5.18 35.62 -14.89
CA ARG A 267 -4.27 35.23 -15.98
C ARG A 267 -3.61 33.88 -15.69
N SER A 268 -3.11 33.69 -14.48
CA SER A 268 -2.46 32.43 -14.07
C SER A 268 -3.42 31.24 -14.18
N ALA A 269 -4.61 31.35 -13.62
CA ALA A 269 -5.61 30.27 -13.67
C ALA A 269 -6.05 29.94 -15.11
N LEU A 270 -6.30 30.94 -15.97
CA LEU A 270 -6.67 30.71 -17.36
C LEU A 270 -5.52 30.10 -18.19
N ASN A 271 -4.29 30.48 -17.91
CA ASN A 271 -3.12 29.91 -18.56
C ASN A 271 -2.98 28.42 -18.22
N GLU A 272 -3.16 28.04 -16.95
CA GLU A 272 -3.17 26.62 -16.53
C GLU A 272 -4.32 25.83 -17.19
N ALA A 273 -5.51 26.44 -17.35
CA ALA A 273 -6.60 25.81 -18.08
C ALA A 273 -6.25 25.58 -19.56
N LEU A 274 -5.67 26.57 -20.24
CA LEU A 274 -5.28 26.48 -21.65
C LEU A 274 -4.14 25.50 -21.91
N LYS A 275 -3.19 25.36 -20.97
CA LYS A 275 -2.16 24.30 -21.04
C LYS A 275 -2.78 22.90 -21.08
N ILE A 276 -3.91 22.70 -20.39
CA ILE A 276 -4.62 21.42 -20.34
C ILE A 276 -5.55 21.24 -21.54
N GLN A 277 -6.25 22.30 -21.95
CA GLN A 277 -7.17 22.29 -23.08
C GLN A 277 -6.93 23.54 -23.96
N PRO A 278 -6.03 23.47 -24.96
CA PRO A 278 -5.69 24.62 -25.80
C PRO A 278 -6.86 25.15 -26.64
N GLY A 279 -7.80 24.27 -27.01
CA GLY A 279 -9.04 24.62 -27.72
C GLY A 279 -10.20 25.04 -26.80
N MET A 280 -9.93 25.43 -25.56
CA MET A 280 -10.96 25.93 -24.65
C MET A 280 -11.58 27.23 -25.22
N GLU A 281 -12.89 27.40 -25.03
CA GLU A 281 -13.60 28.64 -25.36
C GLU A 281 -14.40 29.14 -24.15
N LEU A 282 -14.52 30.46 -24.04
CA LEU A 282 -15.34 31.12 -23.02
C LEU A 282 -16.53 31.80 -23.69
N SER A 283 -17.73 31.62 -23.14
CA SER A 283 -18.94 32.24 -23.69
C SER A 283 -18.96 33.75 -23.41
N PRO A 284 -19.13 34.60 -24.44
CA PRO A 284 -19.24 36.05 -24.26
C PRO A 284 -20.48 36.49 -23.48
N ILE A 285 -21.50 35.62 -23.42
CA ILE A 285 -22.78 35.88 -22.75
C ILE A 285 -22.65 35.73 -21.23
N THR A 286 -21.82 34.79 -20.77
CA THR A 286 -21.71 34.42 -19.35
C THR A 286 -20.39 34.84 -18.72
N THR A 287 -19.49 35.49 -19.46
CA THR A 287 -18.13 35.83 -19.02
C THR A 287 -17.91 37.34 -19.10
N SER A 288 -17.33 37.93 -18.06
CA SER A 288 -17.01 39.36 -18.04
C SER A 288 -16.09 39.78 -19.21
N PRO A 289 -16.33 40.94 -19.85
CA PRO A 289 -15.47 41.47 -20.91
C PRO A 289 -13.99 41.60 -20.51
N LYS A 290 -13.70 41.85 -19.22
CA LYS A 290 -12.32 41.91 -18.71
C LYS A 290 -11.63 40.53 -18.81
N ILE A 291 -12.33 39.47 -18.41
CA ILE A 291 -11.81 38.09 -18.44
C ILE A 291 -11.64 37.62 -19.89
N LEU A 292 -12.60 37.94 -20.77
CA LEU A 292 -12.51 37.59 -22.20
C LEU A 292 -11.28 38.21 -22.87
N ARG A 293 -10.96 39.48 -22.56
CA ARG A 293 -9.75 40.13 -23.08
C ARG A 293 -8.49 39.40 -22.66
N ILE A 294 -8.34 39.06 -21.38
CA ILE A 294 -7.20 38.30 -20.87
C ILE A 294 -7.10 36.93 -21.56
N PHE A 295 -8.23 36.23 -21.68
CA PHE A 295 -8.30 34.92 -22.32
C PHE A 295 -7.87 34.96 -23.79
N GLN A 296 -8.37 35.92 -24.56
CA GLN A 296 -7.99 36.11 -25.97
C GLN A 296 -6.51 36.44 -26.13
N THR A 297 -5.94 37.27 -25.25
CA THR A 297 -4.51 37.56 -25.25
C THR A 297 -3.68 36.30 -25.00
N LEU A 298 -4.09 35.46 -24.04
CA LEU A 298 -3.40 34.18 -23.75
C LEU A 298 -3.47 33.20 -24.94
N GLN A 299 -4.62 33.10 -25.62
CA GLN A 299 -4.76 32.25 -26.81
C GLN A 299 -3.86 32.70 -27.96
N GLN A 300 -3.78 34.01 -28.21
CA GLN A 300 -2.89 34.56 -29.25
C GLN A 300 -1.41 34.30 -28.94
N GLN A 301 -1.01 34.40 -27.66
CA GLN A 301 0.35 34.10 -27.21
C GLN A 301 0.73 32.62 -27.38
N GLN A 302 -0.23 31.70 -27.23
CA GLN A 302 0.02 30.28 -27.48
C GLN A 302 0.12 29.93 -28.98
N GLN A 303 -0.56 30.68 -29.85
CA GLN A 303 -0.50 30.50 -31.31
C GLN A 303 0.75 31.12 -31.94
N HIS A 304 1.35 32.11 -31.27
CA HIS A 304 2.61 32.75 -31.66
C HIS A 304 3.60 32.78 -30.49
N PRO A 305 4.21 31.63 -30.11
CA PRO A 305 5.26 31.62 -29.11
C PRO A 305 6.41 32.49 -29.62
N SER A 306 6.65 33.60 -28.95
CA SER A 306 7.76 34.50 -29.29
C SER A 306 9.06 33.69 -29.23
N LYS A 307 9.86 33.77 -30.31
CA LYS A 307 11.17 33.12 -30.43
C LYS A 307 12.14 33.58 -29.34
#